data_AF-A0A848B5N0-F1
#
_entry.id   AF-A0A848B5N0-F1
#
_cell.length_a   1.000
_cell.length_b   1.000
_cell.length_c   1.000
_cell.angle_alpha   90.00
_cell.angle_beta   90.00
_cell.angle_gamma   90.00
#
_symmetry.space_group_name_H-M   'P 1'
#
loop_
_entity.id
_entity.type
_entity.pdbx_description
1 polymer ?
#
loop_
_entity_poly.entity_id
_entity_poly.type
_entity_poly.pdbx_seq_one_letter_code
_entity_poly.pdbx_strand_id
1 'polypeptide(L)' 'MLVDHIRVVIENGTFSAEDAAFYIQELKKSLKNLTLKKVSMSRTDAYLDLRYSFNEIPLERIRRIPLKKLREERAVGN' A
#
# COMPACT_ATOMS: atom_id res chain seq x y z
N MET A 1 -0.05 7.17 -10.48
CA MET A 1 0.52 8.36 -9.80
C MET A 1 1.95 8.08 -9.34
N LEU A 2 2.75 9.10 -9.06
CA LEU A 2 4.11 8.97 -8.52
C LEU A 2 4.12 9.56 -7.11
N VAL A 3 4.53 8.77 -6.12
CA VAL A 3 4.61 9.22 -4.71
C VAL A 3 6.01 8.86 -4.21
N ASP A 4 6.81 9.86 -3.85
CA ASP A 4 8.16 9.64 -3.30
C ASP A 4 9.07 8.81 -4.24
N HIS A 5 9.04 9.11 -5.55
CA HIS A 5 9.71 8.33 -6.61
C HIS A 5 9.23 6.88 -6.77
N ILE A 6 8.21 6.46 -6.03
CA ILE A 6 7.57 5.15 -6.15
C ILE A 6 6.43 5.26 -7.15
N ARG A 7 6.42 4.38 -8.14
CA ARG A 7 5.31 4.30 -9.10
C ARG A 7 4.12 3.63 -8.42
N VAL A 8 3.04 4.38 -8.22
CA VAL A 8 1.81 3.86 -7.63
C VAL A 8 0.76 3.65 -8.72
N VAL A 9 0.27 2.42 -8.81
CA VAL A 9 -0.77 2.01 -9.75
C VAL A 9 -1.99 1.63 -8.94
N ILE A 10 -3.14 2.23 -9.25
CA ILE A 10 -4.43 1.84 -8.67
C ILE A 10 -5.09 0.94 -9.70
N GLU A 11 -5.17 -0.35 -9.42
CA GLU A 11 -5.73 -1.34 -10.35
C GLU A 11 -7.24 -1.49 -10.19
N ASN A 12 -7.77 -1.33 -8.96
CA ASN A 12 -9.20 -1.41 -8.71
C ASN A 12 -9.64 -0.56 -7.51
N GLY A 13 -10.82 0.06 -7.66
CA GLY A 13 -11.46 0.92 -6.67
C GLY A 13 -11.01 2.38 -6.68
N THR A 14 -11.80 3.24 -6.03
CA THR A 14 -11.45 4.65 -5.83
C THR A 14 -10.48 4.76 -4.65
N PHE A 15 -9.28 5.27 -4.93
CA PHE A 15 -8.26 5.51 -3.92
C PHE A 15 -7.92 6.99 -3.89
N SER A 16 -8.09 7.63 -2.73
CA SER A 16 -7.58 8.98 -2.51
C SER A 16 -6.05 8.96 -2.47
N ALA A 17 -5.43 10.06 -2.91
CA ALA A 17 -3.97 10.20 -2.84
C ALA A 17 -3.45 10.09 -1.40
N GLU A 18 -4.20 10.59 -0.42
CA GLU A 18 -3.88 10.53 1.01
C GLU A 18 -3.89 9.09 1.55
N ASP A 19 -4.91 8.30 1.19
CA ASP A 19 -5.00 6.89 1.58
C ASP A 19 -3.80 6.12 1.03
N ALA A 20 -3.46 6.33 -0.24
CA ALA A 20 -2.31 5.66 -0.84
C ALA A 20 -0.99 6.07 -0.17
N ALA A 21 -0.82 7.36 0.14
CA ALA A 21 0.36 7.84 0.86
C ALA A 21 0.49 7.19 2.25
N PHE A 22 -0.62 7.07 3.00
CA PHE A 22 -0.66 6.39 4.29
C PHE A 22 -0.15 4.94 4.18
N TYR A 23 -0.67 4.16 3.22
CA TYR A 23 -0.25 2.77 3.06
C TYR A 23 1.21 2.62 2.64
N ILE A 24 1.71 3.53 1.79
CA ILE A 24 3.12 3.52 1.39
C ILE A 24 4.01 3.80 2.59
N GLN A 25 3.62 4.75 3.46
CA GLN A 25 4.35 5.04 4.70
C GLN A 25 4.36 3.85 5.67
N GLU A 26 3.21 3.20 5.88
CA GLU A 26 3.12 1.98 6.69
C GLU A 26 3.97 0.84 6.10
N LEU A 27 3.97 0.71 4.77
CA LEU A 27 4.81 -0.27 4.08
C LEU A 27 6.29 0.03 4.30
N LYS A 28 6.70 1.30 4.16
CA LYS A 28 8.08 1.75 4.40
C LYS A 28 8.54 1.48 5.83
N LYS A 29 7.70 1.72 6.84
CA LYS A 29 8.03 1.41 8.24
C LYS A 29 8.37 -0.07 8.45
N SER A 30 7.66 -0.95 7.75
CA SER A 30 7.91 -2.40 7.80
C SER A 30 9.14 -2.83 6.99
N LEU A 31 9.64 -1.97 6.11
CA LEU A 31 10.69 -2.27 5.12
C LEU A 31 11.90 -1.38 5.38
N LYS A 32 12.58 -1.60 6.52
CA LYS A 32 13.66 -0.71 7.01
C LYS A 32 14.84 -0.53 6.04
N ASN A 33 15.14 -1.51 5.19
CA ASN A 33 16.36 -1.52 4.35
C ASN A 33 16.08 -1.74 2.86
N LEU A 34 14.83 -1.59 2.41
CA LEU A 34 14.48 -1.89 1.01
C LEU A 34 13.81 -0.70 0.35
N THR A 35 14.29 -0.37 -0.85
CA THR A 35 13.79 0.75 -1.65
C THR A 35 12.65 0.28 -2.53
N LEU A 36 11.46 0.79 -2.26
CA LEU A 36 10.28 0.50 -3.08
C LEU A 36 10.44 1.13 -4.47
N LYS A 37 10.18 0.33 -5.51
CA LYS A 37 10.21 0.76 -6.91
C LYS A 37 8.81 1.07 -7.44
N LYS A 38 7.91 0.11 -7.24
CA LYS A 38 6.51 0.19 -7.69
C LYS A 38 5.61 -0.45 -6.66
N VAL A 39 4.46 0.16 -6.45
CA VAL A 39 3.37 -0.36 -5.62
C VAL A 39 2.09 -0.36 -6.46
N SER A 40 1.48 -1.52 -6.66
CA SER A 40 0.13 -1.67 -7.17
C SER A 40 -0.83 -1.87 -6.00
N MET A 41 -1.91 -1.09 -5.98
CA MET A 41 -2.96 -1.16 -4.97
C MET A 41 -4.25 -1.63 -5.64
N SER A 42 -4.85 -2.68 -5.08
CA SER A 42 -6.16 -3.17 -5.51
C SER A 42 -7.07 -3.26 -4.31
N ARG A 43 -8.12 -2.44 -4.31
CA ARG A 43 -9.14 -2.46 -3.26
C ARG A 43 -10.33 -3.28 -3.71
N THR A 44 -10.77 -4.18 -2.83
CA THR A 44 -12.04 -4.89 -2.93
C THR A 44 -12.89 -4.54 -1.72
N ASP A 45 -14.13 -5.03 -1.64
CA ASP A 45 -15.00 -4.77 -0.48
C ASP A 45 -14.48 -5.39 0.83
N ALA A 46 -13.70 -6.46 0.73
CA ALA A 46 -13.22 -7.22 1.90
C ALA A 46 -11.74 -6.97 2.22
N TYR A 47 -10.90 -6.72 1.20
CA TYR A 47 -9.46 -6.65 1.34
C TYR A 47 -8.83 -5.55 0.49
N LEU A 48 -7.69 -5.04 0.96
CA LEU A 48 -6.74 -4.26 0.21
C LEU A 48 -5.52 -5.11 -0.09
N ASP A 49 -5.26 -5.36 -1.37
CA ASP A 49 -4.03 -6.01 -1.82
C ASP A 49 -3.00 -4.95 -2.21
N LEU A 50 -1.85 -5.00 -1.56
CA LEU A 50 -0.67 -4.20 -1.86
C LEU A 50 0.36 -5.11 -2.53
N ARG A 51 0.55 -4.98 -3.83
CA ARG A 51 1.63 -5.64 -4.56
C ARG A 51 2.78 -4.66 -4.74
N TYR A 52 3.99 -5.03 -4.36
CA TYR A 52 5.12 -4.12 -4.40
C TYR A 52 6.40 -4.82 -4.84
N SER A 53 7.24 -4.04 -5.50
CA SER A 53 8.56 -4.44 -6.00
C SER A 53 9.63 -3.52 -5.46
N PHE A 54 10.85 -4.04 -5.45
CA PHE A 54 12.04 -3.36 -4.94
C PHE A 54 13.01 -3.05 -6.08
N ASN A 55 13.92 -2.11 -5.86
CA ASN A 55 15.02 -1.91 -6.80
C ASN A 55 16.08 -2.99 -6.65
N GLU A 56 16.26 -3.49 -5.43
CA GLU A 56 17.32 -4.41 -5.03
C GLU A 56 16.95 -5.88 -5.25
N ILE A 57 15.65 -6.19 -5.33
CA ILE A 57 15.14 -7.57 -5.39
C ILE A 57 14.24 -7.73 -6.62
N PRO A 58 14.48 -8.72 -7.50
CA PRO A 58 13.67 -8.95 -8.70
C PRO A 58 12.32 -9.61 -8.42
N LEU A 59 11.97 -9.82 -7.15
CA LEU A 59 10.73 -10.49 -6.72
C LEU A 59 9.71 -9.46 -6.28
N GLU A 60 8.47 -9.63 -6.75
CA GLU A 60 7.32 -8.90 -6.24
C GLU A 60 6.81 -9.56 -4.96
N ARG A 61 6.38 -8.75 -4.00
CA ARG A 61 5.69 -9.19 -2.80
C ARG A 61 4.24 -8.74 -2.84
N ILE A 62 3.36 -9.53 -2.25
CA ILE A 62 1.96 -9.18 -2.06
C ILE A 62 1.62 -9.21 -0.57
N ARG A 63 0.97 -8.16 -0.10
CA ARG A 63 0.44 -8.05 1.26
C ARG A 63 -1.04 -7.77 1.18
N ARG A 64 -1.83 -8.70 1.74
CA ARG A 64 -3.28 -8.57 1.86
C ARG A 64 -3.63 -7.99 3.22
N ILE A 65 -4.36 -6.88 3.23
CA ILE A 65 -4.84 -6.21 4.44
C ILE A 65 -6.37 -6.31 4.46
N PRO A 66 -6.97 -7.00 5.45
CA PRO A 66 -8.43 -7.05 5.57
C PRO A 66 -9.00 -5.68 5.96
N LEU A 67 -9.99 -5.19 5.22
CA LEU A 67 -10.59 -3.87 5.44
C LEU A 67 -11.40 -3.78 6.74
N LYS A 68 -11.92 -4.89 7.27
CA LYS A 68 -12.60 -4.91 8.58
C LYS A 68 -11.69 -4.39 9.70
N LYS A 69 -10.43 -4.83 9.71
CA LYS A 69 -9.41 -4.38 10.67
C LYS A 69 -9.13 -2.88 10.56
N LEU A 70 -9.31 -2.34 9.35
CA LEU A 70 -9.02 -0.96 9.00
C LEU A 70 -10.09 0.03 9.48
N ARG A 71 -11.35 -0.42 9.60
CA ARG A 71 -12.43 0.38 10.16
C ARG A 71 -12.26 0.55 11.68
N GLU A 72 -11.71 -0.47 12.35
CA GLU A 72 -11.42 -0.42 13.78
C GLU A 72 -10.23 0.49 14.11
N GLU A 73 -9.11 0.42 13.36
CA GLU A 73 -7.97 1.32 13.59
C GLU A 73 -8.28 2.81 13.31
N ARG A 74 -9.18 3.11 12.36
CA ARG A 74 -9.65 4.48 12.12
C ARG A 74 -10.65 5.00 13.17
N ALA A 75 -11.39 4.10 13.84
CA ALA A 75 -12.39 4.47 14.83
C ALA A 75 -11.80 4.76 16.23
N VAL A 76 -10.57 4.30 16.51
CA VAL A 76 -9.89 4.50 17.80
C VAL A 76 -9.07 5.81 17.85
N GLY A 77 -9.05 6.57 16.75
CA GLY A 77 -8.33 7.85 16.63
C GLY A 77 -9.22 9.09 16.65
N ASN A 78 -10.29 9.11 17.46
CA ASN A 78 -11.12 10.30 17.69
C ASN A 78 -11.34 10.54 19.18
#